data_AF-A0A1Z4NQ46-F1
#
_entry.id   AF-A0A1Z4NQ46-F1
#
_cell.length_a   1.000
_cell.length_b   1.000
_cell.length_c   1.000
_cell.angle_alpha   90.00
_cell.angle_beta   90.00
_cell.angle_gamma   90.00
#
_symmetry.space_group_name_H-M   'P 1'
#
loop_
_entity.id
_entity.type
_entity.pdbx_description
1 polymer ?
#
loop_
_entity_poly.entity_id
_entity_poly.type
_entity_poly.pdbx_seq_one_letter_code
_entity_poly.pdbx_strand_id
1 'polypeptide(L)'
;MEISPKFNHRQPNNTTKIVQAIAVFALTSIFSVGGSFNVSANTIANPVVNISNRLRPPSIPVNNLPRTVKNAVLRDAARRNKIPRRQLEIISATEHTWRNGCLELARPGELCTQALVPGWRVVVSDRQKSQTWVYHTNHNGRNLRFASSSVQPPISDNLPRRVRDAVFKAASQRLKVPTSRLNLIQVQQRTWRNGCLEIIDPNRLCTQVMVEGWRVVVGMQEQTLVYHTDETGNVVVLNQNDSTIIGENPQVNLPRRIQEQIISYLVRATGFPAHQLRISDAQEITVDGCLSLPAPQERCTRIALPAYRVTVVGQNLRAIVHILQDGRQIRLDRQASTIP
;
A
#
# COMPACT_ATOMS: atom_id res chain seq x y z
N MET A 1 -48.41 3.10 -19.27
CA MET A 1 -48.80 4.14 -20.23
C MET A 1 -47.97 5.37 -19.93
N GLU A 2 -46.90 5.55 -20.71
CA GLU A 2 -46.15 6.80 -20.82
C GLU A 2 -47.04 7.90 -21.41
N ILE A 3 -46.66 9.16 -21.21
CA ILE A 3 -46.31 10.12 -22.28
C ILE A 3 -45.62 11.33 -21.63
N SER A 4 -44.42 11.64 -22.14
CA SER A 4 -43.55 12.78 -21.82
C SER A 4 -44.06 14.11 -22.40
N PRO A 5 -43.41 15.24 -22.06
CA PRO A 5 -43.33 16.39 -22.96
C PRO A 5 -41.90 16.64 -23.48
N LYS A 6 -41.81 16.97 -24.77
CA LYS A 6 -40.60 17.30 -25.53
C LYS A 6 -40.18 18.77 -25.29
N PHE A 7 -38.89 18.99 -25.07
CA PHE A 7 -38.25 20.32 -25.17
C PHE A 7 -37.68 20.54 -26.57
N ASN A 8 -37.99 21.69 -27.17
CA ASN A 8 -37.56 22.08 -28.50
C ASN A 8 -36.45 23.13 -28.40
N HIS A 9 -35.32 22.89 -29.07
CA HIS A 9 -34.16 23.79 -29.12
C HIS A 9 -34.38 24.92 -30.12
N ARG A 10 -34.03 26.16 -29.73
CA ARG A 10 -33.95 27.33 -30.61
C ARG A 10 -32.47 27.74 -30.74
N GLN A 11 -31.91 27.63 -31.93
CA GLN A 11 -30.69 28.35 -32.33
C GLN A 11 -31.07 29.73 -32.89
N PRO A 12 -30.16 30.71 -32.82
CA PRO A 12 -30.10 31.75 -33.83
C PRO A 12 -28.78 31.70 -34.61
N ASN A 13 -28.94 31.74 -35.94
CA ASN A 13 -27.92 32.00 -36.94
C ASN A 13 -27.42 33.45 -36.83
N ASN A 14 -26.14 33.68 -37.17
CA ASN A 14 -25.73 34.90 -37.87
C ASN A 14 -24.41 34.68 -38.63
N THR A 15 -24.52 34.59 -39.95
CA THR A 15 -23.53 35.03 -40.94
C THR A 15 -23.46 36.56 -40.90
N THR A 16 -22.35 37.28 -41.11
CA THR A 16 -21.79 37.58 -42.45
C THR A 16 -20.47 38.38 -42.31
N LYS A 17 -19.43 37.87 -42.98
CA LYS A 17 -18.25 38.44 -43.67
C LYS A 17 -17.76 39.92 -43.49
N ILE A 18 -16.41 39.99 -43.31
CA ILE A 18 -15.37 40.76 -44.05
C ILE A 18 -15.36 42.30 -43.94
N VAL A 19 -14.24 42.88 -43.48
CA VAL A 19 -13.36 43.82 -44.24
C VAL A 19 -11.94 43.79 -43.64
N GLN A 20 -10.93 43.57 -44.48
CA GLN A 20 -9.50 43.77 -44.19
C GLN A 20 -9.12 45.24 -44.45
N ALA A 21 -8.27 45.82 -43.61
CA ALA A 21 -7.53 47.04 -43.94
C ALA A 21 -6.06 46.86 -43.52
N ILE A 22 -5.19 46.99 -44.51
CA ILE A 22 -3.72 46.98 -44.43
C ILE A 22 -3.29 48.38 -44.01
N ALA A 23 -2.37 48.49 -43.06
CA ALA A 23 -1.57 49.69 -42.85
C ALA A 23 -0.12 49.30 -42.56
N VAL A 24 0.75 49.63 -43.52
CA VAL A 24 2.21 49.52 -43.49
C VAL A 24 2.76 50.79 -42.85
N PHE A 25 3.65 50.67 -41.87
CA PHE A 25 4.56 51.74 -41.47
C PHE A 25 5.99 51.22 -41.53
N ALA A 26 6.82 51.92 -42.31
CA ALA A 26 8.23 51.67 -42.49
C ALA A 26 9.09 52.69 -41.71
N LEU A 27 10.35 52.28 -41.45
CA LEU A 27 11.55 53.05 -41.08
C LEU A 27 11.74 53.32 -39.56
N THR A 28 12.90 53.09 -38.92
CA THR A 28 14.30 53.19 -39.37
C THR A 28 15.31 52.48 -38.43
N SER A 29 16.47 52.09 -39.03
CA SER A 29 17.86 52.17 -38.52
C SER A 29 18.46 51.19 -37.49
N ILE A 30 19.14 50.16 -38.03
CA ILE A 30 20.56 49.78 -37.88
C ILE A 30 21.27 50.13 -36.55
N PHE A 31 21.69 49.09 -35.81
CA PHE A 31 23.03 49.00 -35.20
C PHE A 31 23.55 47.56 -35.26
N SER A 32 24.65 47.38 -35.97
CA SER A 32 25.43 46.14 -36.04
C SER A 32 26.30 45.96 -34.80
N VAL A 33 26.26 44.79 -34.18
CA VAL A 33 27.43 44.17 -33.54
C VAL A 33 27.41 42.68 -33.88
N GLY A 34 28.40 42.27 -34.67
CA GLY A 34 28.67 40.87 -34.95
C GLY A 34 29.23 40.19 -33.70
N GLY A 35 28.52 39.18 -33.22
CA GLY A 35 29.00 38.21 -32.25
C GLY A 35 28.95 36.83 -32.89
N SER A 36 30.06 36.39 -33.47
CA SER A 36 30.25 35.04 -34.00
C SER A 36 30.30 34.05 -32.83
N PHE A 37 29.18 33.46 -32.45
CA PHE A 37 29.18 32.33 -31.52
C PHE A 37 29.39 31.03 -32.29
N ASN A 38 30.63 30.60 -32.39
CA ASN A 38 30.95 29.22 -32.73
C ASN A 38 30.51 28.33 -31.57
N VAL A 39 29.40 27.60 -31.74
CA VAL A 39 29.07 26.48 -30.86
C VAL A 39 29.83 25.27 -31.38
N SER A 40 30.94 24.94 -30.73
CA SER A 40 31.67 23.70 -30.95
C SER A 40 30.76 22.52 -30.61
N ALA A 41 30.35 21.77 -31.63
CA ALA A 41 29.74 20.46 -31.46
C ALA A 41 30.82 19.48 -30.96
N ASN A 42 31.00 19.39 -29.64
CA ASN A 42 31.74 18.27 -29.05
C ASN A 42 30.83 17.04 -29.10
N THR A 43 30.93 16.25 -30.16
CA THR A 43 30.45 14.87 -30.21
C THR A 43 31.27 14.02 -29.24
N ILE A 44 30.81 13.96 -27.98
CA ILE A 44 31.12 12.84 -27.11
C ILE A 44 30.10 11.76 -27.45
N ALA A 45 30.51 10.79 -28.26
CA ALA A 45 29.77 9.55 -28.47
C ALA A 45 29.73 8.79 -27.14
N ASN A 46 28.72 9.09 -26.32
CA ASN A 46 28.41 8.26 -25.16
C ASN A 46 27.92 6.90 -25.68
N PRO A 47 28.50 5.77 -25.25
CA PRO A 47 27.94 4.48 -25.58
C PRO A 47 26.54 4.42 -24.97
N VAL A 48 25.53 4.24 -25.81
CA VAL A 48 24.17 3.89 -25.39
C VAL A 48 24.27 2.53 -24.71
N VAL A 49 24.51 2.53 -23.40
CA VAL A 49 24.34 1.33 -22.57
C VAL A 49 22.86 1.03 -22.60
N ASN A 50 22.53 -0.03 -23.32
CA ASN A 50 21.18 -0.52 -23.50
C ASN A 50 20.71 -1.14 -22.17
N ILE A 51 20.21 -0.31 -21.24
CA ILE A 51 19.65 -0.76 -19.96
C ILE A 51 18.23 -1.30 -20.21
N SER A 52 18.14 -2.38 -20.98
CA SER A 52 16.90 -3.16 -21.14
C SER A 52 16.78 -4.27 -20.08
N ASN A 53 17.58 -4.24 -19.02
CA ASN A 53 17.56 -5.25 -17.95
C ASN A 53 17.58 -4.60 -16.57
N ARG A 54 16.40 -4.18 -16.08
CA ARG A 54 15.95 -4.07 -14.68
C ARG A 54 14.61 -3.35 -14.76
N LEU A 55 13.48 -3.99 -14.49
CA LEU A 55 12.99 -4.25 -13.15
C LEU A 55 12.28 -5.62 -13.11
N ARG A 56 13.04 -6.68 -12.86
CA ARG A 56 12.46 -7.93 -12.32
C ARG A 56 12.17 -7.68 -10.84
N PRO A 57 10.94 -7.91 -10.35
CA PRO A 57 10.66 -7.83 -8.91
C PRO A 57 11.60 -8.80 -8.17
N PRO A 58 11.98 -8.51 -6.91
CA PRO A 58 12.83 -9.41 -6.13
C PRO A 58 12.12 -10.77 -6.02
N SER A 59 12.62 -11.75 -6.76
CA SER A 59 12.20 -13.14 -6.63
C SER A 59 12.67 -13.63 -5.27
N ILE A 60 11.75 -14.09 -4.42
CA ILE A 60 12.09 -15.04 -3.35
C ILE A 60 12.94 -16.14 -4.00
N PRO A 61 14.06 -16.57 -3.40
CA PRO A 61 14.99 -17.48 -4.04
C PRO A 61 14.24 -18.72 -4.58
N VAL A 62 14.28 -18.91 -5.89
CA VAL A 62 13.83 -20.15 -6.58
C VAL A 62 14.63 -21.37 -6.08
N ASN A 63 15.64 -21.17 -5.23
CA ASN A 63 16.51 -22.19 -4.64
C ASN A 63 15.78 -23.27 -3.84
N ASN A 64 14.62 -22.97 -3.25
CA ASN A 64 13.89 -23.94 -2.42
C ASN A 64 12.73 -24.64 -3.16
N LEU A 65 12.47 -24.28 -4.43
CA LEU A 65 11.42 -24.94 -5.21
C LEU A 65 11.89 -26.35 -5.64
N PRO A 66 11.18 -27.44 -5.27
CA PRO A 66 11.56 -28.79 -5.65
C PRO A 66 11.72 -28.91 -7.17
N ARG A 67 12.79 -29.60 -7.60
CA ARG A 67 13.08 -29.81 -9.04
C ARG A 67 11.90 -30.46 -9.78
N THR A 68 11.15 -31.32 -9.09
CA THR A 68 9.94 -31.97 -9.62
C THR A 68 8.85 -30.94 -9.94
N VAL A 69 8.58 -30.01 -9.02
CA VAL A 69 7.63 -28.90 -9.22
C VAL A 69 8.08 -28.01 -10.37
N LYS A 70 9.35 -27.55 -10.35
CA LYS A 70 9.91 -26.71 -11.41
C LYS A 70 9.75 -27.35 -12.79
N ASN A 71 10.05 -28.64 -12.90
CA ASN A 71 9.93 -29.37 -14.15
C ASN A 71 8.49 -29.57 -14.61
N ALA A 72 7.56 -29.87 -13.69
CA ALA A 72 6.15 -30.03 -14.00
C ALA A 72 5.56 -28.74 -14.57
N VAL A 73 5.80 -27.62 -13.87
CA VAL A 73 5.32 -26.29 -14.25
C VAL A 73 5.87 -25.85 -15.61
N LEU A 74 7.19 -25.89 -15.82
CA LEU A 74 7.81 -25.45 -17.08
C LEU A 74 7.42 -26.34 -18.26
N ARG A 75 7.20 -27.65 -18.03
CA ARG A 75 6.74 -28.58 -19.07
C ARG A 75 5.31 -28.25 -19.50
N ASP A 76 4.40 -28.05 -18.55
CA ASP A 76 3.02 -27.70 -18.86
C ASP A 76 2.92 -26.33 -19.55
N ALA A 77 3.65 -25.33 -19.06
CA ALA A 77 3.70 -23.99 -19.65
C ALA A 77 4.21 -24.01 -21.10
N ALA A 78 5.27 -24.77 -21.37
CA ALA A 78 5.79 -24.94 -22.74
C ALA A 78 4.77 -25.59 -23.67
N ARG A 79 4.10 -26.65 -23.19
CA ARG A 79 3.09 -27.39 -23.97
C ARG A 79 1.87 -26.53 -24.29
N ARG A 80 1.29 -25.84 -23.28
CA ARG A 80 0.06 -25.05 -23.46
C ARG A 80 0.26 -23.88 -24.40
N ASN A 81 1.39 -23.19 -24.25
CA ASN A 81 1.64 -21.95 -24.97
C ASN A 81 2.45 -22.14 -26.26
N LYS A 82 2.87 -23.38 -26.56
CA LYS A 82 3.74 -23.72 -27.71
C LYS A 82 5.04 -22.89 -27.70
N ILE A 83 5.60 -22.66 -26.51
CA ILE A 83 6.84 -21.89 -26.31
C ILE A 83 7.97 -22.84 -25.89
N PRO A 84 9.19 -22.72 -26.47
CA PRO A 84 10.33 -23.52 -26.06
C PRO A 84 10.66 -23.34 -24.56
N ARG A 85 10.95 -24.44 -23.85
CA ARG A 85 11.26 -24.38 -22.39
C ARG A 85 12.39 -23.39 -22.05
N ARG A 86 13.37 -23.23 -22.93
CA ARG A 86 14.50 -22.29 -22.76
C ARG A 86 14.10 -20.80 -22.69
N GLN A 87 12.92 -20.49 -23.22
CA GLN A 87 12.34 -19.14 -23.22
C GLN A 87 11.46 -18.88 -21.99
N LEU A 88 11.14 -19.92 -21.23
CA LEU A 88 10.32 -19.82 -20.03
C LEU A 88 11.18 -19.73 -18.78
N GLU A 89 10.78 -18.86 -17.87
CA GLU A 89 11.47 -18.65 -16.62
C GLU A 89 10.50 -18.62 -15.45
N ILE A 90 10.83 -19.29 -14.35
CA ILE A 90 10.09 -19.12 -13.10
C ILE A 90 10.57 -17.81 -12.46
N ILE A 91 9.64 -16.88 -12.30
CA ILE A 91 9.92 -15.55 -11.72
C ILE A 91 9.47 -15.44 -10.26
N SER A 92 8.60 -16.34 -9.79
CA SER A 92 8.19 -16.42 -8.37
C SER A 92 7.73 -17.83 -8.03
N ALA A 93 8.02 -18.28 -6.81
CA ALA A 93 7.47 -19.49 -6.22
C ALA A 93 7.28 -19.29 -4.72
N THR A 94 6.07 -19.53 -4.22
CA THR A 94 5.72 -19.39 -2.79
C THR A 94 5.02 -20.65 -2.32
N GLU A 95 5.41 -21.17 -1.16
CA GLU A 95 4.66 -22.22 -0.49
C GLU A 95 3.24 -21.73 -0.17
N HIS A 96 2.26 -22.62 -0.31
CA HIS A 96 0.87 -22.30 -0.07
C HIS A 96 0.11 -23.56 0.34
N THR A 97 -0.80 -23.43 1.32
CA THR A 97 -1.68 -24.51 1.76
C THR A 97 -3.08 -24.27 1.20
N TRP A 98 -3.48 -25.09 0.24
CA TRP A 98 -4.77 -24.99 -0.45
C TRP A 98 -5.92 -25.50 0.41
N ARG A 99 -7.09 -24.85 0.33
CA ARG A 99 -8.29 -25.25 1.10
C ARG A 99 -9.01 -26.50 0.59
N ASN A 100 -8.63 -27.04 -0.57
CA ASN A 100 -9.26 -28.22 -1.14
C ASN A 100 -8.34 -29.01 -2.08
N GLY A 101 -8.74 -30.24 -2.43
CA GLY A 101 -8.00 -31.14 -3.33
C GLY A 101 -7.86 -30.64 -4.78
N CYS A 102 -8.65 -29.64 -5.17
CA CYS A 102 -8.55 -28.98 -6.47
C CYS A 102 -7.62 -27.77 -6.44
N LEU A 103 -6.85 -27.58 -5.37
CA LEU A 103 -5.89 -26.49 -5.24
C LEU A 103 -6.56 -25.11 -5.44
N GLU A 104 -7.82 -24.99 -5.01
CA GLU A 104 -8.68 -23.81 -5.18
C GLU A 104 -9.00 -23.46 -6.65
N LEU A 105 -8.80 -24.42 -7.56
CA LEU A 105 -9.05 -24.30 -9.00
C LEU A 105 -9.95 -25.44 -9.47
N ALA A 106 -11.13 -25.56 -8.86
CA ALA A 106 -12.17 -26.49 -9.26
C ALA A 106 -12.68 -26.15 -10.67
N ARG A 107 -12.86 -27.16 -11.53
CA ARG A 107 -13.57 -26.99 -12.80
C ARG A 107 -15.08 -26.99 -12.58
N PRO A 108 -15.89 -26.45 -13.52
CA PRO A 108 -17.33 -26.57 -13.47
C PRO A 108 -17.77 -28.04 -13.31
N GLY A 109 -18.56 -28.32 -12.26
CA GLY A 109 -19.04 -29.67 -11.94
C GLY A 109 -18.01 -30.59 -11.26
N GLU A 110 -16.80 -30.12 -10.96
CA GLU A 110 -15.78 -30.92 -10.29
C GLU A 110 -15.98 -30.92 -8.76
N LEU A 111 -16.11 -32.12 -8.18
CA LEU A 111 -16.14 -32.29 -6.74
C LEU A 111 -14.71 -32.34 -6.19
N CYS A 112 -14.40 -31.44 -5.27
CA CYS A 112 -13.09 -31.32 -4.63
C CYS A 112 -13.15 -31.82 -3.19
N THR A 113 -12.12 -32.55 -2.76
CA THR A 113 -12.00 -32.90 -1.34
C THR A 113 -11.82 -31.65 -0.48
N GLN A 114 -12.36 -31.63 0.73
CA GLN A 114 -12.23 -30.50 1.66
C GLN A 114 -10.93 -30.56 2.50
N ALA A 115 -9.96 -31.38 2.09
CA ALA A 115 -8.69 -31.53 2.78
C ALA A 115 -7.74 -30.37 2.45
N LEU A 116 -7.00 -29.92 3.46
CA LEU A 116 -5.91 -28.97 3.26
C LEU A 116 -4.75 -29.63 2.52
N VAL A 117 -4.26 -28.99 1.45
CA VAL A 117 -3.18 -29.54 0.62
C VAL A 117 -1.98 -28.59 0.63
N PRO A 118 -0.84 -28.97 1.25
CA PRO A 118 0.39 -28.19 1.16
C PRO A 118 0.97 -28.27 -0.25
N GLY A 119 1.48 -27.14 -0.73
CA GLY A 119 1.81 -26.97 -2.13
C GLY A 119 2.57 -25.69 -2.46
N TRP A 120 2.60 -25.37 -3.75
CA TRP A 120 3.30 -24.20 -4.27
C TRP A 120 2.43 -23.41 -5.24
N ARG A 121 2.48 -22.09 -5.11
CA ARG A 121 2.04 -21.15 -6.13
C ARG A 121 3.24 -20.71 -6.95
N VAL A 122 3.27 -21.03 -8.23
CA VAL A 122 4.41 -20.80 -9.12
C VAL A 122 4.02 -19.86 -10.26
N VAL A 123 4.85 -18.85 -10.52
CA VAL A 123 4.67 -17.88 -11.60
C VAL A 123 5.77 -18.07 -12.64
N VAL A 124 5.35 -18.37 -13.87
CA VAL A 124 6.22 -18.52 -15.05
C VAL A 124 6.09 -17.28 -15.92
N SER A 125 7.18 -16.84 -16.53
CA SER A 125 7.22 -15.75 -17.50
C SER A 125 7.85 -16.21 -18.82
N ASP A 126 7.33 -15.68 -19.92
CA ASP A 126 7.99 -15.67 -21.22
C ASP A 126 9.01 -14.53 -21.26
N ARG A 127 10.29 -14.89 -21.46
CA ARG A 127 11.40 -13.94 -21.57
C ARG A 127 11.26 -12.95 -22.72
N GLN A 128 10.52 -13.27 -23.78
CA GLN A 128 10.39 -12.42 -24.96
C GLN A 128 9.14 -11.55 -24.95
N LYS A 129 8.01 -12.08 -24.47
CA LYS A 129 6.70 -11.42 -24.60
C LYS A 129 6.16 -10.84 -23.29
N SER A 130 6.95 -10.88 -22.21
CA SER A 130 6.56 -10.45 -20.85
C SER A 130 5.24 -11.07 -20.35
N GLN A 131 4.81 -12.15 -20.99
CA GLN A 131 3.60 -12.88 -20.66
C GLN A 131 3.85 -13.73 -19.43
N THR A 132 2.91 -13.77 -18.48
CA THR A 132 3.04 -14.58 -17.25
C THR A 132 1.89 -15.56 -17.08
N TRP A 133 2.19 -16.67 -16.41
CA TRP A 133 1.24 -17.74 -16.10
C TRP A 133 1.38 -18.16 -14.65
N VAL A 134 0.24 -18.42 -14.00
CA VAL A 134 0.17 -18.85 -12.61
C VAL A 134 -0.23 -20.32 -12.53
N TYR A 135 0.49 -21.05 -11.70
CA TYR A 135 0.31 -22.47 -11.45
C TYR A 135 0.13 -22.75 -9.97
N HIS A 136 -0.84 -23.59 -9.64
CA HIS A 136 -1.00 -24.16 -8.30
C HIS A 136 -0.56 -25.62 -8.37
N THR A 137 0.24 -26.06 -7.41
CA THR A 137 0.64 -27.46 -7.31
C THR A 137 0.59 -27.96 -5.88
N ASN A 138 0.49 -29.27 -5.68
CA ASN A 138 0.85 -29.91 -4.42
C ASN A 138 2.38 -29.90 -4.20
N HIS A 139 2.83 -30.30 -3.01
CA HIS A 139 4.24 -30.20 -2.58
C HIS A 139 5.26 -30.81 -3.54
N ASN A 140 4.90 -31.84 -4.32
CA ASN A 140 5.81 -32.59 -5.18
C ASN A 140 5.63 -32.36 -6.69
N GLY A 141 4.66 -31.56 -7.13
CA GLY A 141 4.46 -31.31 -8.57
C GLY A 141 3.52 -32.29 -9.28
N ARG A 142 2.96 -33.29 -8.58
CA ARG A 142 2.12 -34.34 -9.21
C ARG A 142 0.71 -33.86 -9.53
N ASN A 143 0.12 -33.03 -8.67
CA ASN A 143 -1.16 -32.38 -8.93
C ASN A 143 -0.85 -30.93 -9.29
N LEU A 144 -1.00 -30.58 -10.57
CA LEU A 144 -0.68 -29.26 -11.13
C LEU A 144 -1.92 -28.71 -11.82
N ARG A 145 -2.30 -27.48 -11.46
CA ARG A 145 -3.41 -26.76 -12.08
C ARG A 145 -2.98 -25.41 -12.59
N PHE A 146 -3.49 -25.10 -13.78
CA PHE A 146 -3.29 -23.82 -14.44
C PHE A 146 -4.37 -22.86 -13.94
N ALA A 147 -3.95 -21.75 -13.33
CA ALA A 147 -4.87 -20.76 -12.79
C ALA A 147 -5.32 -19.77 -13.88
N SER A 148 -4.37 -19.20 -14.64
CA SER A 148 -4.67 -18.22 -15.71
C SER A 148 -3.44 -17.86 -16.59
N SER A 149 -3.72 -17.28 -17.77
CA SER A 149 -2.76 -16.65 -18.70
C SER A 149 -2.96 -15.14 -18.72
N SER A 150 -1.96 -14.36 -18.25
CA SER A 150 -1.93 -12.89 -18.00
C SER A 150 -2.87 -12.47 -16.85
N VAL A 151 -2.55 -11.65 -15.83
CA VAL A 151 -1.44 -10.73 -15.49
C VAL A 151 -1.23 -10.78 -13.95
N GLN A 152 0.02 -10.65 -13.45
CA GLN A 152 0.35 -10.37 -12.03
C GLN A 152 -0.06 -11.49 -11.01
N PRO A 153 0.43 -11.47 -9.74
CA PRO A 153 -0.19 -12.25 -8.66
C PRO A 153 -1.70 -11.94 -8.64
N PRO A 154 -2.61 -12.80 -8.13
CA PRO A 154 -4.03 -12.63 -8.37
C PRO A 154 -4.52 -11.41 -7.61
N ILE A 155 -4.43 -10.27 -8.26
CA ILE A 155 -4.76 -8.99 -7.70
C ILE A 155 -5.16 -8.11 -8.85
N SER A 156 -6.47 -7.91 -8.96
CA SER A 156 -7.07 -6.94 -9.85
C SER A 156 -7.05 -7.29 -11.34
N ASP A 157 -8.08 -7.99 -11.80
CA ASP A 157 -8.63 -7.64 -13.12
C ASP A 157 -9.57 -6.42 -13.04
N ASN A 158 -10.04 -6.04 -11.85
CA ASN A 158 -11.02 -4.94 -11.69
C ASN A 158 -10.58 -3.75 -10.82
N LEU A 159 -9.39 -3.71 -10.21
CA LEU A 159 -9.01 -2.51 -9.42
C LEU A 159 -8.71 -1.35 -10.37
N PRO A 160 -9.47 -0.25 -10.32
CA PRO A 160 -9.20 0.90 -11.16
C PRO A 160 -7.80 1.45 -10.87
N ARG A 161 -7.08 1.86 -11.92
CA ARG A 161 -5.73 2.43 -11.79
C ARG A 161 -5.67 3.56 -10.75
N ARG A 162 -6.71 4.41 -10.72
CA ARG A 162 -6.84 5.49 -9.73
C ARG A 162 -6.82 4.98 -8.29
N VAL A 163 -7.55 3.91 -7.99
CA VAL A 163 -7.55 3.28 -6.66
C VAL A 163 -6.18 2.71 -6.33
N ARG A 164 -5.55 1.99 -7.27
CA ARG A 164 -4.19 1.46 -7.09
C ARG A 164 -3.19 2.57 -6.77
N ASP A 165 -3.19 3.63 -7.56
CA ASP A 165 -2.25 4.74 -7.42
C ASP A 165 -2.48 5.50 -6.10
N ALA A 166 -3.75 5.70 -5.72
CA ALA A 166 -4.10 6.34 -4.45
C ALA A 166 -3.63 5.51 -3.24
N VAL A 167 -3.85 4.20 -3.26
CA VAL A 167 -3.39 3.30 -2.19
C VAL A 167 -1.87 3.24 -2.13
N PHE A 168 -1.18 3.11 -3.28
CA PHE A 168 0.28 3.08 -3.33
C PHE A 168 0.88 4.41 -2.84
N LYS A 169 0.27 5.54 -3.18
CA LYS A 169 0.67 6.86 -2.67
C LYS A 169 0.53 6.93 -1.15
N ALA A 170 -0.61 6.49 -0.60
CA ALA A 170 -0.85 6.48 0.84
C ALA A 170 0.16 5.57 1.58
N ALA A 171 0.40 4.38 1.07
CA ALA A 171 1.36 3.42 1.62
C ALA A 171 2.81 3.96 1.57
N SER A 172 3.20 4.57 0.45
CA SER A 172 4.51 5.19 0.25
C SER A 172 4.76 6.30 1.26
N GLN A 173 3.79 7.18 1.45
CA GLN A 173 3.87 8.28 2.43
C GLN A 173 3.98 7.76 3.86
N ARG A 174 3.23 6.71 4.22
CA ARG A 174 3.25 6.14 5.57
C ARG A 174 4.58 5.45 5.88
N LEU A 175 5.06 4.60 4.97
CA LEU A 175 6.29 3.84 5.15
C LEU A 175 7.56 4.64 4.82
N LYS A 176 7.41 5.84 4.22
CA LYS A 176 8.51 6.69 3.74
C LYS A 176 9.43 5.95 2.76
N VAL A 177 8.83 5.19 1.85
CA VAL A 177 9.52 4.42 0.80
C VAL A 177 8.95 4.75 -0.57
N PRO A 178 9.74 4.70 -1.65
CA PRO A 178 9.19 4.88 -2.98
C PRO A 178 8.16 3.80 -3.32
N THR A 179 7.14 4.16 -4.11
CA THR A 179 6.06 3.25 -4.55
C THR A 179 6.59 2.02 -5.28
N SER A 180 7.76 2.11 -5.90
CA SER A 180 8.44 0.99 -6.56
C SER A 180 8.91 -0.13 -5.62
N ARG A 181 8.98 0.13 -4.31
CA ARG A 181 9.29 -0.88 -3.28
C ARG A 181 8.05 -1.58 -2.71
N LEU A 182 6.87 -1.11 -3.08
CA LEU A 182 5.60 -1.63 -2.60
C LEU A 182 5.10 -2.72 -3.56
N ASN A 183 4.62 -3.81 -2.99
CA ASN A 183 3.98 -4.88 -3.72
C ASN A 183 2.50 -4.87 -3.39
N LEU A 184 1.67 -4.92 -4.43
CA LEU A 184 0.27 -5.25 -4.26
C LEU A 184 0.22 -6.73 -3.84
N ILE A 185 -0.48 -7.07 -2.75
CA ILE A 185 -0.60 -8.44 -2.22
C ILE A 185 -2.01 -9.03 -2.46
N GLN A 186 -3.06 -8.24 -2.22
CA GLN A 186 -4.44 -8.70 -2.37
C GLN A 186 -5.37 -7.52 -2.67
N VAL A 187 -6.43 -7.78 -3.44
CA VAL A 187 -7.52 -6.85 -3.70
C VAL A 187 -8.82 -7.61 -3.60
N GLN A 188 -9.81 -7.00 -2.96
CA GLN A 188 -11.16 -7.51 -2.90
C GLN A 188 -12.15 -6.36 -3.05
N GLN A 189 -13.05 -6.44 -4.03
CA GLN A 189 -14.20 -5.54 -4.09
C GLN A 189 -15.14 -5.87 -2.92
N ARG A 190 -15.60 -4.84 -2.20
CA ARG A 190 -16.52 -4.98 -1.07
C ARG A 190 -17.48 -3.80 -1.04
N THR A 191 -18.66 -4.05 -0.48
CA THR A 191 -19.58 -3.00 -0.08
C THR A 191 -19.45 -2.79 1.42
N TRP A 192 -19.08 -1.59 1.82
CA TRP A 192 -18.94 -1.17 3.20
C TRP A 192 -20.28 -0.76 3.78
N ARG A 193 -20.53 -1.05 5.06
CA ARG A 193 -21.81 -0.74 5.72
C ARG A 193 -21.99 0.72 6.14
N ASN A 194 -20.95 1.55 6.05
CA ASN A 194 -21.00 2.95 6.44
C ASN A 194 -20.00 3.81 5.66
N GLY A 195 -20.18 5.13 5.73
CA GLY A 195 -19.31 6.13 5.08
C GLY A 195 -17.88 6.22 5.64
N CYS A 196 -17.55 5.46 6.69
CA CYS A 196 -16.19 5.31 7.21
C CYS A 196 -15.51 4.05 6.68
N LEU A 197 -16.12 3.34 5.73
CA LEU A 197 -15.59 2.13 5.13
C LEU A 197 -15.31 1.05 6.17
N GLU A 198 -16.15 0.98 7.22
CA GLU A 198 -16.02 0.06 8.36
C GLU A 198 -14.75 0.23 9.20
N ILE A 199 -14.09 1.39 9.11
CA ILE A 199 -13.01 1.76 10.01
C ILE A 199 -13.58 2.59 11.16
N ILE A 200 -13.36 2.11 12.38
CA ILE A 200 -13.79 2.81 13.60
C ILE A 200 -12.78 3.91 13.90
N ASP A 201 -13.25 5.14 13.92
CA ASP A 201 -12.51 6.30 14.44
C ASP A 201 -13.41 6.98 15.49
N PRO A 202 -13.01 7.00 16.78
CA PRO A 202 -13.81 7.58 17.86
C PRO A 202 -14.18 9.05 17.65
N ASN A 203 -13.40 9.79 16.85
CA ASN A 203 -13.59 11.21 16.62
C ASN A 203 -14.38 11.52 15.35
N ARG A 204 -14.91 10.49 14.66
CA ARG A 204 -15.58 10.63 13.38
C ARG A 204 -16.98 10.05 13.41
N LEU A 205 -17.96 10.86 13.04
CA LEU A 205 -19.31 10.37 12.77
C LEU A 205 -19.37 9.73 11.37
N CYS A 206 -19.89 8.51 11.30
CA CYS A 206 -20.02 7.75 10.07
C CYS A 206 -21.47 7.77 9.59
N THR A 207 -21.68 8.09 8.32
CA THR A 207 -23.01 7.96 7.71
C THR A 207 -23.37 6.47 7.55
N GLN A 208 -24.66 6.14 7.60
CA GLN A 208 -25.15 4.77 7.43
C GLN A 208 -25.34 4.37 5.95
N VAL A 209 -24.63 5.05 5.05
CA VAL A 209 -24.73 4.78 3.60
C VAL A 209 -23.81 3.61 3.25
N MET A 210 -24.34 2.66 2.49
CA MET A 210 -23.54 1.57 1.91
C MET A 210 -22.62 2.14 0.84
N VAL A 211 -21.31 1.88 0.94
CA VAL A 211 -20.31 2.42 -0.01
C VAL A 211 -19.65 1.26 -0.74
N GLU A 212 -19.72 1.23 -2.07
CA GLU A 212 -18.92 0.30 -2.86
C GLU A 212 -17.45 0.71 -2.87
N GLY A 213 -16.55 -0.27 -2.85
CA GLY A 213 -15.14 0.00 -2.99
C GLY A 213 -14.25 -1.21 -2.81
N TRP A 214 -13.03 -0.97 -2.31
CA TRP A 214 -11.97 -1.98 -2.37
C TRP A 214 -11.23 -2.13 -1.05
N ARG A 215 -11.06 -3.39 -0.61
CA ARG A 215 -10.06 -3.78 0.37
C ARG A 215 -8.76 -4.12 -0.36
N VAL A 216 -7.71 -3.35 -0.15
CA VAL A 216 -6.43 -3.45 -0.84
C VAL A 216 -5.32 -3.72 0.16
N VAL A 217 -4.62 -4.84 0.00
CA VAL A 217 -3.45 -5.19 0.81
C VAL A 217 -2.20 -4.88 0.01
N VAL A 218 -1.34 -4.04 0.56
CA VAL A 218 -0.01 -3.70 0.02
C VAL A 218 1.02 -4.20 1.00
N GLY A 219 2.18 -4.66 0.54
CA GLY A 219 3.26 -5.02 1.44
C GLY A 219 4.65 -4.76 0.91
N MET A 220 5.58 -4.79 1.86
CA MET A 220 7.01 -4.58 1.65
C MET A 220 7.75 -5.41 2.72
N GLN A 221 8.62 -6.32 2.28
CA GLN A 221 9.34 -7.23 3.19
C GLN A 221 8.36 -7.99 4.11
N GLU A 222 8.46 -7.81 5.43
CA GLU A 222 7.61 -8.42 6.46
C GLU A 222 6.42 -7.53 6.87
N GLN A 223 6.23 -6.37 6.24
CA GLN A 223 5.15 -5.44 6.54
C GLN A 223 4.00 -5.57 5.54
N THR A 224 2.77 -5.48 6.06
CA THR A 224 1.53 -5.45 5.27
C THR A 224 0.64 -4.30 5.73
N LEU A 225 0.11 -3.54 4.78
CA LEU A 225 -0.86 -2.47 4.99
C LEU A 225 -2.16 -2.86 4.33
N VAL A 226 -3.26 -2.78 5.08
CA VAL A 226 -4.61 -3.04 4.58
C VAL A 226 -5.35 -1.73 4.47
N TYR A 227 -5.73 -1.35 3.26
CA TYR A 227 -6.51 -0.15 2.97
C TYR A 227 -7.93 -0.49 2.58
N HIS A 228 -8.89 0.28 3.08
CA HIS A 228 -10.26 0.31 2.61
C HIS A 228 -10.43 1.58 1.78
N THR A 229 -11.07 1.44 0.62
CA THR A 229 -11.27 2.55 -0.32
C THR A 229 -12.70 2.57 -0.81
N ASP A 230 -13.16 3.72 -1.31
CA ASP A 230 -14.35 3.80 -2.15
C ASP A 230 -14.04 3.28 -3.57
N GLU A 231 -15.06 3.14 -4.40
CA GLU A 231 -14.92 2.59 -5.77
C GLU A 231 -13.93 3.38 -6.62
N THR A 232 -13.81 4.69 -6.37
CA THR A 232 -13.02 5.62 -7.19
C THR A 232 -11.58 5.85 -6.68
N GLY A 233 -11.31 5.55 -5.41
CA GLY A 233 -10.04 5.81 -4.75
C GLY A 233 -9.88 7.24 -4.25
N ASN A 234 -10.97 8.01 -4.17
CA ASN A 234 -11.01 9.34 -3.58
C ASN A 234 -10.87 9.27 -2.05
N VAL A 235 -11.39 8.20 -1.46
CA VAL A 235 -11.28 7.92 -0.03
C VAL A 235 -10.39 6.69 0.14
N VAL A 236 -9.30 6.85 0.88
CA VAL A 236 -8.38 5.75 1.20
C VAL A 236 -8.09 5.78 2.69
N VAL A 237 -8.56 4.77 3.41
CA VAL A 237 -8.45 4.67 4.86
C VAL A 237 -7.65 3.44 5.23
N LEU A 238 -6.68 3.58 6.13
CA LEU A 238 -5.91 2.46 6.64
C LEU A 238 -6.73 1.69 7.68
N ASN A 239 -6.86 0.38 7.48
CA ASN A 239 -7.27 -0.54 8.52
C ASN A 239 -6.03 -0.92 9.35
N GLN A 240 -5.80 -0.19 10.43
CA GLN A 240 -4.63 -0.41 11.29
C GLN A 240 -4.65 -1.80 11.95
N ASN A 241 -5.83 -2.29 12.34
CA ASN A 241 -6.00 -3.57 13.03
C ASN A 241 -5.66 -4.77 12.14
N ASP A 242 -5.98 -4.66 10.84
CA ASP A 242 -5.67 -5.69 9.85
C ASP A 242 -4.26 -5.55 9.26
N SER A 243 -3.53 -4.49 9.59
CA SER A 243 -2.20 -4.21 9.06
C SER A 243 -1.10 -4.75 9.97
N THR A 244 -0.05 -5.31 9.38
CA THR A 244 1.19 -5.67 10.09
C THR A 244 2.24 -4.60 9.80
N ILE A 245 2.40 -3.66 10.73
CA ILE A 245 3.39 -2.58 10.60
C ILE A 245 4.49 -2.82 11.63
N ILE A 246 5.73 -2.94 11.16
CA ILE A 246 6.87 -3.09 12.07
C ILE A 246 7.11 -1.73 12.72
N GLY A 247 6.62 -1.57 13.95
CA GLY A 247 6.74 -0.36 14.76
C GLY A 247 5.45 0.04 15.47
N GLU A 248 4.30 -0.37 14.94
CA GLU A 248 2.97 -0.08 15.49
C GLU A 248 2.32 -1.38 15.95
N ASN A 249 1.94 -1.50 17.24
CA ASN A 249 1.24 -2.67 17.76
C ASN A 249 -0.27 -2.56 17.43
N PRO A 250 -0.87 -3.49 16.66
CA PRO A 250 -2.30 -3.45 16.29
C PRO A 250 -3.28 -3.56 17.47
N GLN A 251 -2.82 -4.00 18.65
CA GLN A 251 -3.65 -4.16 19.85
C GLN A 251 -3.76 -2.88 20.70
N VAL A 252 -3.11 -1.79 20.28
CA VAL A 252 -3.07 -0.54 21.04
C VAL A 252 -4.14 0.42 20.50
N ASN A 253 -5.31 0.45 21.16
CA ASN A 253 -6.38 1.41 20.87
C ASN A 253 -6.04 2.80 21.45
N LEU A 254 -5.05 3.47 20.87
CA LEU A 254 -4.62 4.80 21.29
C LEU A 254 -4.71 5.78 20.10
N PRO A 255 -5.34 6.97 20.24
CA PRO A 255 -5.42 7.93 19.14
C PRO A 255 -4.04 8.31 18.59
N ARG A 256 -3.91 8.43 17.27
CA ARG A 256 -2.61 8.69 16.61
C ARG A 256 -1.88 9.91 17.18
N ARG A 257 -2.60 11.00 17.50
CA ARG A 257 -2.03 12.19 18.12
C ARG A 257 -1.34 11.89 19.46
N ILE A 258 -1.97 11.04 20.28
CA ILE A 258 -1.44 10.60 21.57
C ILE A 258 -0.20 9.73 21.37
N GLN A 259 -0.23 8.81 20.40
CA GLN A 259 0.95 8.00 20.04
C GLN A 259 2.15 8.88 19.65
N GLU A 260 1.94 9.86 18.76
CA GLU A 260 2.98 10.78 18.30
C GLU A 260 3.53 11.64 19.44
N GLN A 261 2.66 12.12 20.35
CA GLN A 261 3.08 12.88 21.53
C GLN A 261 3.94 12.04 22.48
N ILE A 262 3.57 10.78 22.74
CA ILE A 262 4.34 9.87 23.62
C ILE A 262 5.73 9.61 23.04
N ILE A 263 5.81 9.23 21.76
CA ILE A 263 7.09 8.96 21.10
C ILE A 263 7.95 10.23 21.10
N SER A 264 7.38 11.39 20.74
CA SER A 264 8.10 12.67 20.75
C SER A 264 8.62 13.05 22.14
N TYR A 265 7.81 12.83 23.17
CA TYR A 265 8.18 13.06 24.57
C TYR A 265 9.33 12.15 24.99
N LEU A 266 9.27 10.85 24.69
CA LEU A 266 10.31 9.89 25.07
C LEU A 266 11.62 10.12 24.33
N VAL A 267 11.59 10.50 23.04
CA VAL A 267 12.80 10.89 22.30
C VAL A 267 13.52 12.03 23.02
N ARG A 268 12.80 13.07 23.46
CA ARG A 268 13.38 14.19 24.22
C ARG A 268 13.85 13.80 25.61
N ALA A 269 13.09 12.95 26.30
CA ALA A 269 13.37 12.59 27.69
C ALA A 269 14.51 11.57 27.84
N THR A 270 14.73 10.73 26.83
CA THR A 270 15.63 9.56 26.92
C THR A 270 16.75 9.56 25.89
N GLY A 271 16.65 10.34 24.81
CA GLY A 271 17.63 10.35 23.71
C GLY A 271 17.52 9.18 22.74
N PHE A 272 16.65 8.18 23.00
CA PHE A 272 16.44 7.07 22.06
C PHE A 272 15.80 7.57 20.76
N PRO A 273 16.26 7.10 19.59
CA PRO A 273 15.69 7.51 18.32
C PRO A 273 14.29 6.91 18.14
N ALA A 274 13.38 7.68 17.54
CA ALA A 274 11.97 7.32 17.41
C ALA A 274 11.72 5.93 16.78
N HIS A 275 12.57 5.52 15.83
CA HIS A 275 12.44 4.22 15.15
C HIS A 275 12.74 3.00 16.06
N GLN A 276 13.36 3.21 17.23
CA GLN A 276 13.63 2.17 18.23
C GLN A 276 12.55 2.11 19.32
N LEU A 277 11.63 3.07 19.35
CA LEU A 277 10.57 3.15 20.35
C LEU A 277 9.29 2.56 19.78
N ARG A 278 8.69 1.62 20.50
CA ARG A 278 7.45 0.97 20.10
C ARG A 278 6.46 0.96 21.25
N ILE A 279 5.26 1.47 21.02
CA ILE A 279 4.18 1.34 22.00
C ILE A 279 3.76 -0.13 22.01
N SER A 280 3.91 -0.80 23.15
CA SER A 280 3.57 -2.21 23.32
C SER A 280 2.20 -2.41 23.96
N ASP A 281 1.73 -1.46 24.77
CA ASP A 281 0.49 -1.60 25.53
C ASP A 281 -0.06 -0.22 25.90
N ALA A 282 -1.39 -0.10 26.01
CA ALA A 282 -2.06 1.10 26.51
C ALA A 282 -3.34 0.74 27.26
N GLN A 283 -3.48 1.27 28.47
CA GLN A 283 -4.64 1.08 29.34
C GLN A 283 -5.28 2.43 29.69
N GLU A 284 -6.61 2.50 29.65
CA GLU A 284 -7.34 3.64 30.21
C GLU A 284 -7.30 3.61 31.74
N ILE A 285 -6.93 4.75 32.33
CA ILE A 285 -6.82 4.92 33.78
C ILE A 285 -7.42 6.27 34.20
N THR A 286 -7.71 6.41 35.49
CA THR A 286 -8.11 7.68 36.11
C THR A 286 -6.98 8.19 37.00
N VAL A 287 -6.66 9.48 36.89
CA VAL A 287 -5.52 10.09 37.58
C VAL A 287 -5.87 11.42 38.25
N ASP A 288 -5.01 11.85 39.17
CA ASP A 288 -5.07 13.18 39.80
C ASP A 288 -4.46 14.30 38.93
N GLY A 289 -4.40 15.54 39.45
CA GLY A 289 -3.80 16.69 38.74
C GLY A 289 -2.31 16.54 38.37
N CYS A 290 -1.63 15.52 38.91
CA CYS A 290 -0.24 15.18 38.61
C CYS A 290 -0.11 13.88 37.83
N LEU A 291 -1.18 13.41 37.19
CA LEU A 291 -1.21 12.12 36.50
C LEU A 291 -0.94 10.93 37.43
N SER A 292 -1.24 11.07 38.74
CA SER A 292 -0.87 10.12 39.79
C SER A 292 0.65 9.86 39.88
N LEU A 293 1.46 10.81 39.39
CA LEU A 293 2.92 10.80 39.38
C LEU A 293 3.46 12.12 39.97
N PRO A 294 3.28 12.37 41.27
CA PRO A 294 3.76 13.59 41.93
C PRO A 294 5.29 13.66 41.94
N ALA A 295 5.85 14.83 41.63
CA ALA A 295 7.24 15.11 41.93
C ALA A 295 7.45 15.27 43.45
N PRO A 296 8.69 15.13 43.97
CA PRO A 296 8.97 15.38 45.37
C PRO A 296 8.47 16.77 45.79
N GLN A 297 7.69 16.84 46.87
CA GLN A 297 7.08 18.05 47.42
C GLN A 297 6.02 18.74 46.53
N GLU A 298 5.65 18.14 45.40
CA GLU A 298 4.56 18.65 44.55
C GLU A 298 3.19 18.39 45.18
N ARG A 299 2.34 19.41 45.19
CA ARG A 299 0.96 19.29 45.66
C ARG A 299 0.03 19.09 44.46
N CYS A 300 -0.63 17.94 44.41
CA CYS A 300 -1.51 17.56 43.31
C CYS A 300 -2.96 17.91 43.61
N THR A 301 -3.66 18.46 42.63
CA THR A 301 -5.10 18.70 42.73
C THR A 301 -5.85 17.37 42.83
N ARG A 302 -6.74 17.25 43.82
CA ARG A 302 -7.63 16.09 43.98
C ARG A 302 -8.78 16.20 42.98
N ILE A 303 -8.55 15.74 41.76
CA ILE A 303 -9.52 15.69 40.66
C ILE A 303 -9.42 14.33 39.98
N ALA A 304 -10.51 13.80 39.43
CA ALA A 304 -10.49 12.57 38.65
C ALA A 304 -10.43 12.94 37.16
N LEU A 305 -9.28 12.75 36.53
CA LEU A 305 -9.08 13.04 35.11
C LEU A 305 -8.86 11.74 34.32
N PRO A 306 -9.47 11.58 33.14
CA PRO A 306 -9.25 10.41 32.29
C PRO A 306 -7.87 10.50 31.61
N ALA A 307 -7.14 9.39 31.63
CA ALA A 307 -5.78 9.30 31.12
C ALA A 307 -5.50 7.91 30.51
N TYR A 308 -4.35 7.79 29.87
CA TYR A 308 -3.78 6.53 29.41
C TYR A 308 -2.50 6.23 30.17
N ARG A 309 -2.34 4.97 30.60
CA ARG A 309 -1.08 4.37 31.01
C ARG A 309 -0.52 3.58 29.84
N VAL A 310 0.61 4.03 29.32
CA VAL A 310 1.17 3.50 28.08
C VAL A 310 2.55 2.90 28.33
N THR A 311 2.72 1.66 27.89
CA THR A 311 4.03 0.98 27.91
C THR A 311 4.70 1.15 26.55
N VAL A 312 5.93 1.66 26.56
CA VAL A 312 6.78 1.80 25.38
C VAL A 312 8.03 0.95 25.57
N VAL A 313 8.31 0.08 24.61
CA VAL A 313 9.48 -0.80 24.61
C VAL A 313 10.46 -0.38 23.52
N GLY A 314 11.74 -0.58 23.80
CA GLY A 314 12.85 -0.46 22.84
C GLY A 314 13.90 -1.53 23.14
N GLN A 315 15.03 -1.49 22.42
CA GLN A 315 16.03 -2.57 22.44
C GLN A 315 16.52 -2.94 23.85
N ASN A 316 16.66 -1.96 24.76
CA ASN A 316 16.98 -2.13 26.18
C ASN A 316 16.17 -1.15 27.07
N LEU A 317 15.01 -0.72 26.60
CA LEU A 317 14.20 0.31 27.23
C LEU A 317 12.80 -0.22 27.48
N ARG A 318 12.26 0.01 28.67
CA ARG A 318 10.83 -0.13 28.95
C ARG A 318 10.35 1.10 29.71
N ALA A 319 9.70 2.03 29.02
CA ALA A 319 9.14 3.24 29.61
C ALA A 319 7.65 3.08 29.88
N ILE A 320 7.19 3.51 31.05
CA ILE A 320 5.78 3.66 31.39
C ILE A 320 5.45 5.15 31.46
N VAL A 321 4.45 5.57 30.71
CA VAL A 321 4.06 6.97 30.59
C VAL A 321 2.59 7.11 30.92
N HIS A 322 2.24 8.12 31.72
CA HIS A 322 0.87 8.57 31.89
C HIS A 322 0.64 9.81 31.02
N ILE A 323 -0.46 9.85 30.29
CA ILE A 323 -0.85 11.02 29.48
C ILE A 323 -2.36 11.23 29.57
N LEU A 324 -2.82 12.47 29.71
CA LEU A 324 -4.25 12.79 29.66
C LEU A 324 -4.83 12.42 28.29
N GLN A 325 -6.11 12.04 28.24
CA GLN A 325 -6.75 11.68 26.97
C GLN A 325 -6.77 12.83 25.95
N ASP A 326 -6.75 14.09 26.42
CA ASP A 326 -6.65 15.30 25.58
C ASP A 326 -5.21 15.62 25.11
N GLY A 327 -4.21 14.90 25.63
CA GLY A 327 -2.80 15.06 25.30
C GLY A 327 -2.13 16.32 25.85
N ARG A 328 -2.77 17.07 26.78
CA ARG A 328 -2.20 18.35 27.29
C ARG A 328 -1.10 18.15 28.34
N GLN A 329 -1.07 16.99 28.99
CA GLN A 329 -0.11 16.68 30.04
C GLN A 329 0.36 15.24 29.92
N ILE A 330 1.68 15.04 29.97
CA ILE A 330 2.36 13.75 29.85
C ILE A 330 3.45 13.67 30.91
N ARG A 331 3.59 12.54 31.60
CA ARG A 331 4.63 12.27 32.60
C ARG A 331 5.18 10.87 32.46
N LEU A 332 6.49 10.74 32.67
CA LEU A 332 7.18 9.46 32.73
C LEU A 332 7.09 8.93 34.16
N ASP A 333 6.56 7.72 34.32
CA ASP A 333 6.66 6.98 35.57
C ASP A 333 8.06 6.39 35.68
N ARG A 334 8.98 7.14 36.31
CA ARG A 334 10.38 6.72 36.48
C ARG A 334 10.52 5.48 37.36
N GLN A 335 9.58 5.23 38.28
CA GLN A 335 9.66 4.10 39.20
C GLN A 335 9.25 2.79 38.51
N ALA A 336 8.29 2.85 37.60
CA ALA A 336 7.84 1.69 36.84
C ALA A 336 8.57 1.51 35.48
N SER A 337 9.48 2.42 35.14
CA SER A 337 10.28 2.36 33.91
C SER A 337 11.67 1.77 34.14
N THR A 338 12.18 1.07 33.13
CA THR A 338 13.57 0.60 33.04
C THR A 338 14.23 1.34 31.88
N ILE A 339 15.02 2.36 32.20
CA ILE A 339 15.71 3.22 31.24
C ILE A 339 17.22 3.12 31.53
N PRO A 340 18.05 2.80 30.52
CA PRO A 340 19.49 2.67 30.69
C PRO A 340 20.20 3.94 31.17
#